data_AF-A0A6M0K3R4-F1
#
_entry.id   AF-A0A6M0K3R4-F1
#
_cell.length_a   1.000
_cell.length_b   1.000
_cell.length_c   1.000
_cell.angle_alpha   90.00
_cell.angle_beta   90.00
_cell.angle_gamma   90.00
#
_symmetry.space_group_name_H-M   'P 1'
#
loop_
_entity.id
_entity.type
_entity.pdbx_description
1 polymer ?
#
loop_
_entity_poly.entity_id
_entity_poly.type
_entity_poly.pdbx_seq_one_letter_code
_entity_poly.pdbx_strand_id
1 'polypeptide(L)'
;MDERLKGKGPYTIFVPLDSAFDQLSEAQRQRLMENDEAMSKLISRHIVSGRIGMTDLMQMDEVETIDGNAVALASGPGPNLRYGGSEVVKGNLAAGNGIVHVVDRVLM
;
A
#
# COMPACT_ATOMS: atom_id res chain seq x y z
N MET A 1 14.79 0.06 -25.45
CA MET A 1 15.23 -0.15 -24.06
C MET A 1 14.51 0.86 -23.20
N ASP A 2 13.39 0.44 -22.60
CA ASP A 2 12.36 1.25 -21.96
C ASP A 2 12.87 2.24 -20.90
N GLU A 3 12.67 3.53 -21.17
CA GLU A 3 13.05 4.65 -20.31
C GLU A 3 12.18 4.77 -19.04
N ARG A 4 11.10 3.99 -18.93
CA ARG A 4 10.20 4.02 -17.77
C ARG A 4 10.82 3.44 -16.49
N LEU A 5 11.87 2.63 -16.62
CA LEU A 5 12.55 1.95 -15.50
C LEU A 5 13.83 2.68 -15.02
N LYS A 6 14.20 3.81 -15.63
CA LYS A 6 15.36 4.62 -15.22
C LYS A 6 15.03 5.68 -14.17
N GLY A 7 13.75 5.91 -13.88
CA GLY A 7 13.31 6.65 -12.69
C GLY A 7 13.40 5.75 -11.45
N LYS A 8 14.63 5.46 -10.98
CA LYS A 8 14.87 4.79 -9.68
C LYS A 8 14.53 5.74 -8.52
N GLY A 9 13.31 6.27 -8.54
CA GLY A 9 12.74 6.92 -7.37
C GLY A 9 12.47 5.83 -6.34
N PRO A 10 12.75 6.07 -5.06
CA PRO A 10 12.35 5.13 -4.03
C PRO A 10 10.84 4.94 -4.06
N TYR A 11 10.36 3.72 -3.85
CA TYR A 11 8.93 3.41 -3.80
C TYR A 11 8.51 3.14 -2.36
N THR A 12 7.25 3.41 -2.06
CA THR A 12 6.64 3.04 -0.78
C THR A 12 5.55 2.01 -1.08
N ILE A 13 5.70 0.81 -0.55
CA ILE A 13 4.81 -0.32 -0.84
C ILE A 13 4.05 -0.68 0.44
N PHE A 14 2.72 -0.68 0.36
CA PHE A 14 1.85 -1.13 1.43
C PHE A 14 1.50 -2.62 1.21
N VAL A 15 1.91 -3.50 2.10
CA VAL A 15 1.67 -4.95 1.95
C VAL A 15 0.69 -5.41 3.03
N PRO A 16 -0.48 -5.95 2.67
CA PRO A 16 -1.37 -6.55 3.65
C PRO A 16 -0.74 -7.81 4.28
N LEU A 17 -1.01 -8.04 5.56
CA LEU A 17 -0.67 -9.29 6.24
C LEU A 17 -1.42 -10.47 5.59
N ASP A 18 -0.86 -11.68 5.66
CA ASP A 18 -1.59 -12.91 5.32
C ASP A 18 -2.93 -13.01 6.09
N SER A 19 -2.93 -12.59 7.36
CA SER A 19 -4.14 -12.52 8.17
C SER A 19 -5.17 -11.49 7.68
N ALA A 20 -4.74 -10.48 6.90
CA ALA A 20 -5.65 -9.56 6.23
C ALA A 20 -6.40 -10.27 5.09
N PHE A 21 -5.72 -11.18 4.38
CA PHE A 21 -6.37 -12.03 3.37
C PHE A 21 -7.32 -13.04 4.02
N ASP A 22 -7.04 -13.53 5.23
CA ASP A 22 -7.96 -14.39 5.99
C ASP A 22 -9.24 -13.67 6.44
N GLN A 23 -9.18 -12.35 6.62
CA GLN A 23 -10.37 -11.53 6.89
C GLN A 23 -11.21 -11.27 5.63
N LEU A 24 -10.69 -11.52 4.43
CA LEU A 24 -11.48 -11.40 3.21
C LEU A 24 -12.47 -12.55 3.10
N SER A 25 -13.70 -12.22 2.71
CA SER A 25 -14.71 -13.22 2.38
C SER A 25 -14.26 -14.09 1.20
N GLU A 26 -14.73 -15.34 1.13
CA GLU A 26 -14.44 -16.23 -0.01
C GLU A 26 -14.76 -15.57 -1.36
N ALA A 27 -15.84 -14.79 -1.43
CA ALA A 27 -16.21 -14.03 -2.62
C ALA A 27 -15.13 -13.01 -3.05
N GLN A 28 -14.44 -12.36 -2.10
CA GLN A 28 -13.36 -11.42 -2.41
C GLN A 28 -12.09 -12.14 -2.81
N ARG A 29 -11.73 -13.24 -2.13
CA ARG A 29 -10.60 -14.09 -2.52
C ARG A 29 -10.79 -14.68 -3.91
N GLN A 30 -11.97 -15.19 -4.21
CA GLN A 30 -12.30 -15.75 -5.51
C GLN A 30 -12.25 -14.66 -6.59
N ARG A 31 -12.77 -13.45 -6.33
CA ARG A 31 -12.61 -12.32 -7.26
C ARG A 31 -11.16 -11.94 -7.52
N LEU A 32 -10.28 -12.03 -6.52
CA LEU A 32 -8.85 -11.76 -6.70
C LEU A 32 -8.15 -12.87 -7.48
N MET A 33 -8.55 -14.13 -7.28
CA MET A 33 -8.00 -15.28 -8.01
C MET A 33 -8.53 -15.41 -9.45
N GLU A 34 -9.79 -15.04 -9.68
CA GLU A 34 -10.42 -15.10 -11.00
C GLU A 34 -10.08 -13.89 -11.88
N ASN A 35 -9.53 -12.82 -11.30
CA ASN A 35 -9.38 -11.55 -11.98
C ASN A 35 -7.97 -10.96 -11.77
N ASP A 36 -7.04 -11.38 -12.63
CA ASP A 36 -5.66 -10.89 -12.65
C ASP A 36 -5.57 -9.35 -12.80
N GLU A 37 -6.52 -8.74 -13.51
CA GLU A 37 -6.59 -7.27 -13.60
C GLU A 37 -6.93 -6.63 -12.25
N ALA A 38 -7.82 -7.25 -11.47
CA ALA A 38 -8.15 -6.77 -10.14
C ALA A 38 -6.95 -6.89 -9.20
N MET A 39 -6.19 -7.99 -9.30
CA MET A 39 -4.95 -8.17 -8.52
C MET A 39 -3.88 -7.15 -8.91
N SER A 40 -3.69 -6.89 -10.21
CA SER A 40 -2.73 -5.90 -10.71
C SER A 40 -3.09 -4.47 -10.26
N LYS A 41 -4.38 -4.11 -10.31
CA LYS A 41 -4.88 -2.82 -9.78
C LYS A 41 -4.68 -2.72 -8.27
N LEU A 42 -4.93 -3.81 -7.54
CA LEU A 42 -4.74 -3.86 -6.10
C LEU A 42 -3.27 -3.59 -5.74
N ILE A 43 -2.34 -4.30 -6.38
CA ILE A 43 -0.90 -4.08 -6.20
C ILE A 43 -0.53 -2.63 -6.55
N SER A 44 -1.08 -2.10 -7.64
CA SER A 44 -0.82 -0.71 -8.06
C SER A 44 -1.33 0.33 -7.05
N ARG A 45 -2.50 0.11 -6.42
CA ARG A 45 -3.05 0.96 -5.35
C ARG A 45 -2.25 0.87 -4.04
N HIS A 46 -1.41 -0.14 -3.89
CA HIS A 46 -0.54 -0.31 -2.74
C HIS A 46 0.88 0.23 -2.99
N ILE A 47 1.20 0.67 -4.20
CA ILE A 47 2.50 1.25 -4.53
C ILE A 47 2.34 2.76 -4.66
N VAL A 48 3.11 3.48 -3.86
CA VAL A 48 3.23 4.93 -3.86
C VAL A 48 4.62 5.29 -4.38
N SER A 49 4.68 6.30 -5.24
CA SER A 49 5.95 6.83 -5.70
C SER A 49 6.56 7.75 -4.64
N GLY A 50 7.84 7.56 -4.32
CA GLY A 50 8.53 8.30 -3.26
C GLY A 50 8.93 7.42 -2.07
N ARG A 51 9.97 7.84 -1.33
CA ARG A 51 10.38 7.23 -0.06
C ARG A 51 9.64 7.96 1.05
N ILE A 52 8.52 7.42 1.49
CA ILE A 52 7.71 8.06 2.52
C ILE A 52 7.77 7.15 3.74
N GLY A 53 8.49 7.64 4.76
CA GLY A 53 8.55 6.96 6.05
C GLY A 53 7.23 7.12 6.80
N MET A 54 7.04 6.34 7.85
CA MET A 54 5.85 6.42 8.70
C MET A 54 5.71 7.82 9.31
N THR A 55 6.82 8.48 9.64
CA THR A 55 6.84 9.85 10.16
C THR A 55 6.35 10.87 9.14
N ASP A 56 6.79 10.76 7.88
CA ASP A 56 6.33 11.64 6.81
C ASP A 56 4.85 11.36 6.47
N LEU A 57 4.46 10.09 6.41
CA LEU A 57 3.07 9.68 6.17
C LEU A 57 2.12 10.20 7.26
N MET A 58 2.56 10.31 8.52
CA MET A 58 1.77 10.90 9.60
C MET A 58 1.60 12.42 9.47
N GLN A 59 2.45 13.08 8.69
CA GLN A 59 2.34 14.51 8.39
C GLN A 59 1.58 14.78 7.08
N MET A 60 1.22 13.74 6.34
CA MET A 60 0.48 13.81 5.10
C MET A 60 -0.98 13.42 5.34
N ASP A 61 -1.89 14.10 4.65
CA ASP A 61 -3.33 13.78 4.67
C ASP A 61 -3.72 12.79 3.56
N GLU A 62 -2.95 12.71 2.48
CA GLU A 62 -3.18 11.80 1.36
C GLU A 62 -1.88 11.50 0.60
N VAL A 63 -1.86 10.37 -0.11
CA VAL A 63 -0.76 9.97 -0.99
C VAL A 63 -1.27 9.50 -2.34
N GLU A 64 -0.57 9.89 -3.39
CA GLU A 64 -0.89 9.47 -4.75
C GLU A 64 -0.20 8.14 -5.07
N THR A 65 -1.01 7.15 -5.45
CA THR A 65 -0.55 5.82 -5.86
C THR A 65 -0.11 5.82 -7.32
N ILE A 66 0.66 4.81 -7.73
CA ILE A 66 1.06 4.67 -9.14
C ILE A 66 -0.12 4.40 -10.08
N ASP A 67 -1.26 3.98 -9.52
CA ASP A 67 -2.52 3.78 -10.23
C ASP A 67 -3.22 5.12 -10.56
N GLY A 68 -2.67 6.25 -10.09
CA GLY A 68 -3.24 7.59 -10.26
C GLY A 68 -4.37 7.91 -9.28
N ASN A 69 -4.63 7.01 -8.32
CA ASN A 69 -5.61 7.21 -7.27
C ASN A 69 -4.94 7.79 -6.01
N ALA A 70 -5.54 8.84 -5.45
CA ALA A 70 -5.15 9.36 -4.14
C ALA A 70 -5.77 8.50 -3.03
N VAL A 71 -4.95 8.08 -2.07
CA VAL A 71 -5.38 7.34 -0.89
C VAL A 71 -5.23 8.24 0.32
N ALA A 72 -6.34 8.43 1.04
CA ALA A 72 -6.35 9.22 2.26
C ALA A 72 -5.51 8.54 3.35
N LEU A 73 -4.67 9.33 4.00
CA LEU A 73 -3.92 8.98 5.18
C LEU A 73 -4.60 9.60 6.39
N ALA A 74 -4.73 8.83 7.45
CA ALA A 74 -5.24 9.34 8.71
C ALA A 74 -4.37 8.87 9.86
N SER A 75 -4.22 9.70 10.88
CA SER A 75 -3.63 9.25 12.14
C SER A 75 -4.57 8.25 12.81
N GLY A 76 -4.08 7.04 13.07
CA GLY A 76 -4.77 6.02 13.85
C GLY A 76 -4.64 6.24 15.36
N PRO A 77 -5.26 5.40 16.19
CA PRO A 77 -5.09 5.49 17.63
C PRO A 77 -3.63 5.15 18.03
N GLY A 78 -2.96 6.08 18.71
CA GLY A 78 -1.57 5.92 19.15
C GLY A 78 -0.54 6.21 18.04
N PRO A 79 0.58 5.48 17.95
CA PRO A 79 1.61 5.66 16.91
C PRO A 79 1.25 4.98 15.59
N ASN A 80 -0.04 4.70 15.34
CA ASN A 80 -0.48 3.94 14.17
C ASN A 80 -0.96 4.89 13.08
N LEU A 81 -0.68 4.54 11.83
CA LEU A 81 -1.15 5.25 10.64
C LEU A 81 -2.29 4.45 10.02
N ARG A 82 -3.29 5.13 9.46
CA ARG A 82 -4.34 4.52 8.64
C ARG A 82 -4.15 4.91 7.18
N TYR A 83 -4.01 3.91 6.33
CA TYR A 83 -3.93 4.01 4.87
C TYR A 83 -5.27 3.59 4.26
N GLY A 84 -6.05 4.53 3.72
CA GLY A 84 -7.35 4.25 3.09
C GLY A 84 -8.35 3.53 4.00
N GLY A 85 -8.26 3.75 5.31
CA GLY A 85 -9.08 3.07 6.32
C GLY A 85 -8.50 1.74 6.85
N SER A 86 -7.36 1.28 6.33
CA SER A 86 -6.59 0.13 6.83
C SER A 86 -5.49 0.58 7.78
N GLU A 87 -5.26 -0.12 8.87
CA GLU A 87 -4.27 0.25 9.88
C GLU A 87 -2.89 -0.32 9.53
N VAL A 88 -1.86 0.53 9.56
CA VAL A 88 -0.47 0.14 9.36
C VAL A 88 0.04 -0.47 10.66
N VAL A 89 0.11 -1.81 10.67
CA VAL A 89 0.59 -2.61 11.81
C VAL A 89 2.10 -2.51 11.96
N LYS A 90 2.84 -2.44 10.84
CA LYS A 90 4.30 -2.40 10.86
C LYS A 90 4.87 -1.60 9.70
N GLY A 91 5.26 -0.36 9.97
CA GLY A 91 5.87 0.52 8.97
C GLY A 91 7.40 0.49 8.93
N ASN A 92 7.98 1.28 8.03
CA ASN A 92 9.43 1.58 7.96
C ASN A 92 10.35 0.40 7.66
N LEU A 93 9.89 -0.62 6.96
CA LEU A 93 10.76 -1.71 6.52
C LEU A 93 11.59 -1.25 5.31
N ALA A 94 12.90 -1.15 5.45
CA ALA A 94 13.76 -0.78 4.34
C ALA A 94 13.78 -1.89 3.28
N ALA A 95 13.34 -1.58 2.06
CA ALA A 95 13.49 -2.43 0.89
C ALA A 95 14.58 -1.86 -0.04
N GLY A 96 15.18 -2.71 -0.87
CA GLY A 96 16.31 -2.30 -1.72
C GLY A 96 16.01 -1.10 -2.63
N ASN A 97 14.75 -0.92 -3.03
CA ASN A 97 14.26 0.17 -3.87
C ASN A 97 13.25 1.08 -3.15
N GLY A 98 13.13 1.05 -1.81
CA GLY A 98 12.01 1.71 -1.15
C GLY A 98 11.83 1.49 0.34
N ILE A 99 10.59 1.70 0.79
CA ILE A 99 10.08 1.37 2.13
C ILE A 99 8.84 0.50 1.97
N VAL A 100 8.73 -0.53 2.81
CA VAL A 100 7.54 -1.37 2.93
C VAL A 100 6.82 -1.05 4.23
N HIS A 101 5.50 -0.88 4.14
CA HIS A 101 4.61 -0.73 5.28
C HIS A 101 3.61 -1.86 5.26
N VAL A 102 3.41 -2.51 6.39
CA VAL A 102 2.51 -3.65 6.53
C VAL A 102 1.19 -3.17 7.09
N VAL A 103 0.08 -3.53 6.42
CA VAL A 103 -1.29 -3.17 6.81
C VAL A 103 -2.09 -4.37 7.28
N ASP A 104 -3.06 -4.14 8.17
CA ASP A 104 -3.95 -5.18 8.73
C ASP A 104 -5.08 -5.60 7.79
N ARG A 105 -5.36 -4.77 6.78
CA ARG A 105 -6.46 -4.95 5.83
C ARG A 105 -5.99 -4.69 4.42
N VAL A 106 -6.63 -5.41 3.49
CA VAL A 106 -6.43 -5.25 2.06
C VAL A 106 -7.22 -4.03 1.57
N LEU A 107 -6.55 -3.08 0.93
CA LEU A 107 -7.23 -1.97 0.25
C LEU A 107 -7.92 -2.49 -1.01
N MET A 108 -9.22 -2.25 -1.13
CA MET A 108 -10.02 -2.56 -2.33
C MET A 108 -10.33 -1.33 -3.18
#